data_AF-A0AAV0XYA9-F1
#
_entry.id   AF-A0AAV0XYA9-F1
#
_cell.length_a   1.000
_cell.length_b   1.000
_cell.length_c   1.000
_cell.angle_alpha   90.00
_cell.angle_beta   90.00
_cell.angle_gamma   90.00
#
_symmetry.space_group_name_H-M   'P 1'
#
loop_
_entity.id
_entity.type
_entity.pdbx_description
1 polymer ?
#
loop_
_entity_poly.entity_id
_entity_poly.type
_entity_poly.pdbx_seq_one_letter_code
_entity_poly.pdbx_strand_id
1 'polypeptide(L)'
;MDALNNLNDVEAVCLVYSMYKMNKKQKKDKKNKRRWWVHPLNLKRPREGQFQVTFMTLRQYPEEFFKYFRMSIKTFDELLNMIGRQLQKQDTVLRLSIPPEERLTVTLR
;
A
#
# COMPACT_ATOMS: atom_id res chain seq x y z
N MET A 1 -13.85 -47.89 17.37
CA MET A 1 -14.89 -46.85 17.20
C MET A 1 -14.94 -46.04 18.48
N ASP A 2 -13.78 -45.63 19.04
CA ASP A 2 -13.67 -45.38 20.49
C ASP A 2 -12.88 -44.11 20.86
N ALA A 3 -12.38 -43.35 19.88
CA ALA A 3 -11.62 -42.13 20.15
C ALA A 3 -12.52 -40.92 20.51
N LEU A 4 -13.82 -41.00 20.25
CA LEU A 4 -14.79 -39.92 20.52
C LEU A 4 -15.52 -40.07 21.86
N ASN A 5 -15.51 -41.27 22.46
CA ASN A 5 -16.30 -41.59 23.66
C ASN A 5 -15.59 -41.30 24.98
N ASN A 6 -14.33 -40.82 24.95
CA ASN A 6 -13.52 -40.51 26.14
C ASN A 6 -13.23 -39.02 26.31
N LEU A 7 -13.91 -38.14 25.57
CA LEU A 7 -13.69 -36.71 25.64
C LEU A 7 -14.46 -36.12 26.82
N ASN A 8 -13.77 -35.53 27.80
CA ASN A 8 -14.44 -34.89 28.94
C ASN A 8 -15.18 -33.62 28.48
N ASP A 9 -16.19 -33.17 29.23
CA ASP A 9 -17.03 -32.00 28.91
C ASP A 9 -16.19 -30.74 28.62
N VAL A 10 -15.10 -30.56 29.37
CA VAL A 10 -14.16 -29.45 29.16
C VAL A 10 -13.47 -29.54 27.79
N GLU A 11 -13.00 -30.74 27.44
CA GLU A 11 -12.33 -31.00 26.17
C GLU A 11 -13.32 -30.83 25.00
N ALA A 12 -14.56 -31.29 25.16
CA ALA A 12 -15.64 -31.09 24.19
C ALA A 12 -15.93 -29.60 23.96
N VAL A 13 -16.05 -28.80 25.03
CA VAL A 13 -16.26 -27.34 24.92
C VAL A 13 -15.08 -26.66 24.23
N CYS A 14 -13.84 -27.02 24.59
CA CYS A 14 -12.64 -26.49 23.93
C CYS A 14 -12.61 -26.82 22.43
N LEU A 15 -12.98 -28.05 22.06
CA LEU A 15 -13.00 -28.50 20.68
C LEU A 15 -14.06 -27.74 19.87
N VAL A 16 -15.29 -27.61 20.39
CA VAL A 16 -16.37 -26.82 19.75
C VAL A 16 -15.95 -25.36 19.56
N TYR A 17 -15.34 -24.74 20.58
CA TYR A 17 -14.87 -23.36 20.49
C TYR A 17 -13.77 -23.18 19.43
N SER A 18 -12.81 -24.12 19.38
CA SER A 18 -11.74 -24.10 18.38
C SER A 18 -12.29 -24.22 16.95
N MET A 19 -13.25 -25.11 16.73
CA MET A 19 -13.96 -25.28 15.45
C MET A 19 -14.71 -24.00 15.06
N TYR A 20 -15.41 -23.36 16.01
CA TYR A 20 -16.08 -22.09 15.77
C TYR A 20 -15.10 -20.99 15.34
N LYS A 21 -13.96 -20.83 16.05
CA LYS A 21 -12.92 -19.86 15.68
C LYS A 21 -12.31 -20.15 14.31
N MET A 22 -12.00 -21.41 14.00
CA MET A 22 -11.47 -21.81 12.69
C MET A 22 -12.46 -21.47 11.57
N ASN A 23 -13.75 -21.78 11.74
CA ASN A 23 -14.79 -21.43 10.78
C ASN A 23 -14.95 -19.92 10.60
N LYS A 24 -14.89 -19.14 11.68
CA LYS A 24 -14.94 -17.67 11.63
C LYS A 24 -13.74 -17.10 10.87
N LYS A 25 -12.54 -17.65 11.08
CA LYS A 25 -11.31 -17.30 10.35
C LYS A 25 -11.44 -17.63 8.87
N GLN A 26 -11.85 -18.85 8.51
CA GLN A 26 -12.04 -19.26 7.12
C GLN A 26 -13.06 -18.38 6.38
N LYS A 27 -14.18 -18.03 7.03
CA LYS A 27 -15.16 -17.09 6.46
C LYS A 27 -14.56 -15.71 6.23
N LYS A 28 -13.73 -15.22 7.15
CA LYS A 28 -13.02 -13.93 7.01
C LYS A 28 -11.99 -13.97 5.88
N ASP A 29 -11.22 -15.05 5.77
CA ASP A 29 -10.21 -15.22 4.73
C ASP A 29 -10.84 -15.32 3.35
N LYS A 30 -11.97 -16.05 3.21
CA LYS A 30 -12.76 -16.08 1.97
C LYS A 30 -13.27 -14.69 1.57
N LYS A 31 -13.77 -13.89 2.53
CA LYS A 31 -14.20 -12.49 2.27
C LYS A 31 -13.03 -11.58 1.89
N ASN A 32 -11.85 -11.82 2.45
CA ASN A 32 -10.65 -11.00 2.23
C ASN A 32 -9.79 -11.47 1.06
N LYS A 33 -10.23 -12.47 0.28
CA LYS A 33 -9.55 -12.85 -0.96
C LYS A 33 -9.71 -11.74 -2.00
N ARG A 34 -8.74 -10.82 -1.98
CA ARG A 34 -8.57 -9.84 -3.05
C ARG A 34 -8.26 -10.59 -4.36
N ARG A 35 -8.99 -10.26 -5.43
CA ARG A 35 -8.68 -10.76 -6.78
C ARG A 35 -7.25 -10.40 -7.20
N TRP A 36 -6.80 -9.21 -6.78
CA TRP A 36 -5.46 -8.70 -7.05
C TRP A 36 -4.88 -8.07 -5.78
N TRP A 37 -3.65 -8.44 -5.42
CA TRP A 37 -2.85 -7.71 -4.42
C TRP A 37 -2.46 -6.32 -4.97
N VAL A 38 -1.98 -6.29 -6.21
CA VAL A 38 -1.77 -5.09 -7.03
C VAL A 38 -2.42 -5.35 -8.40
N HIS A 39 -3.27 -4.44 -8.85
CA HIS A 39 -3.93 -4.56 -10.15
C HIS A 39 -2.90 -4.50 -11.30
N PRO A 40 -3.04 -5.29 -12.40
CA PRO A 40 -2.08 -5.30 -13.51
C PRO A 40 -1.78 -3.92 -14.12
N LEU A 41 -2.77 -3.01 -14.14
CA LEU A 41 -2.57 -1.61 -14.58
C LEU A 41 -1.51 -0.86 -13.75
N ASN A 42 -1.42 -1.16 -12.45
CA ASN A 42 -0.46 -0.50 -11.56
C ASN A 42 0.95 -1.09 -11.68
N LEU A 43 1.11 -2.26 -12.29
CA LEU A 43 2.44 -2.84 -12.54
C LEU A 43 3.26 -1.99 -13.52
N LYS A 44 2.59 -1.24 -14.39
CA LYS A 44 3.23 -0.35 -15.37
C LYS A 44 3.57 1.02 -14.80
N ARG A 45 3.07 1.37 -13.62
CA ARG A 45 3.23 2.69 -12.98
C ARG A 45 4.70 3.18 -12.91
N PRO A 46 5.71 2.34 -12.62
CA PRO A 46 7.09 2.82 -12.59
C PRO A 46 7.61 3.35 -13.95
N ARG A 47 6.97 2.97 -15.06
CA ARG A 47 7.36 3.39 -16.43
C ARG A 47 6.37 4.36 -17.05
N GLU A 48 5.08 4.10 -16.87
CA GLU A 48 3.97 4.81 -17.52
C GLU A 48 3.16 5.67 -16.54
N GLY A 49 3.59 5.74 -15.28
CA GLY A 49 2.92 6.54 -14.26
C GLY A 49 2.97 8.03 -14.60
N GLN A 50 1.93 8.75 -14.22
CA GLN A 50 1.84 10.19 -14.49
C GLN A 50 3.04 10.97 -13.94
N PHE A 51 3.55 10.60 -12.76
CA PHE A 51 4.77 11.20 -12.22
C PHE A 51 5.95 10.98 -13.17
N GLN A 52 6.19 9.74 -13.60
CA GLN A 52 7.32 9.39 -14.47
C GLN A 52 7.29 10.14 -15.80
N VAL A 53 6.09 10.34 -16.38
CA VAL A 53 5.93 10.98 -17.69
C VAL A 53 5.92 12.51 -17.57
N THR A 54 5.26 13.06 -16.55
CA THR A 54 4.92 14.48 -16.49
C THR A 54 5.87 15.30 -15.62
N PHE A 55 6.39 14.74 -14.51
CA PHE A 55 7.14 15.54 -13.53
C PHE A 55 8.44 16.11 -14.11
N MET A 56 9.24 15.28 -14.80
CA MET A 56 10.49 15.73 -15.42
C MET A 56 10.25 16.75 -16.54
N THR A 57 9.18 16.55 -17.31
CA THR A 57 8.75 17.48 -18.36
C THR A 57 8.36 18.83 -17.76
N LEU A 58 7.53 18.84 -16.71
CA LEU A 58 7.13 20.09 -16.03
C LEU A 58 8.33 20.85 -15.47
N ARG A 59 9.33 20.16 -14.92
CA ARG A 59 10.53 20.83 -14.37
C ARG A 59 11.36 21.57 -15.42
N GLN A 60 11.21 21.27 -16.71
CA GLN A 60 11.87 22.02 -17.79
C GLN A 60 11.17 23.36 -18.10
N TYR A 61 9.92 23.54 -17.64
CA TYR A 61 9.10 24.72 -17.91
C TYR A 61 8.65 25.35 -16.58
N PRO A 62 9.43 26.28 -15.99
CA PRO A 62 9.15 26.85 -14.68
C PRO A 62 7.75 27.45 -14.53
N GLU A 63 7.22 28.09 -15.58
CA GLU A 63 5.87 28.66 -15.56
C GLU A 63 4.78 27.59 -15.50
N GLU A 64 4.93 26.51 -16.28
CA GLU A 64 3.98 25.39 -16.26
C GLU A 64 4.09 24.61 -14.95
N PHE A 65 5.30 24.44 -14.42
CA PHE A 65 5.51 23.87 -13.09
C PHE A 65 4.78 24.69 -12.02
N PHE A 66 4.90 26.03 -12.08
CA PHE A 66 4.22 26.91 -11.15
C PHE A 66 2.70 26.86 -11.31
N LYS A 67 2.17 26.79 -12.54
CA LYS A 67 0.73 26.61 -12.78
C LYS A 67 0.21 25.29 -12.20
N TYR A 68 1.00 24.22 -12.34
CA TYR A 68 0.65 22.87 -11.90
C TYR A 68 0.72 22.72 -10.37
N PHE A 69 1.85 23.07 -9.75
CA PHE A 69 2.08 22.85 -8.31
C PHE A 69 1.81 24.09 -7.44
N ARG A 70 1.48 25.24 -8.04
CA ARG A 70 1.29 26.53 -7.36
C ARG A 70 2.50 26.99 -6.53
N MET A 71 3.68 26.51 -6.89
CA MET A 71 4.95 26.86 -6.27
C MET A 71 6.09 26.74 -7.27
N SER A 72 7.19 27.44 -7.00
CA SER A 72 8.38 27.33 -7.84
C SER A 72 9.05 25.97 -7.68
N ILE A 73 9.84 25.57 -8.67
CA ILE A 73 10.68 24.35 -8.60
C ILE A 73 11.59 24.39 -7.36
N LYS A 74 12.20 25.55 -7.08
CA LYS A 74 13.05 25.75 -5.91
C LYS A 74 12.29 25.51 -4.60
N THR A 75 11.09 26.08 -4.48
CA THR A 75 10.23 25.90 -3.28
C THR A 75 9.81 24.44 -3.11
N PHE A 76 9.52 23.74 -4.21
CA PHE A 76 9.22 22.32 -4.18
C PHE A 76 10.42 21.51 -3.66
N ASP A 77 11.63 21.80 -4.13
CA ASP A 77 12.86 21.11 -3.69
C ASP A 77 13.19 21.41 -2.23
N GLU A 78 13.02 22.66 -1.79
CA GLU A 78 13.19 23.05 -0.38
C GLU A 78 12.21 22.29 0.51
N LEU A 79 10.94 22.24 0.13
CA LEU A 79 9.92 21.48 0.84
C LEU A 79 10.29 19.99 0.88
N LEU A 80 10.66 19.42 -0.26
CA LEU A 80 11.09 18.02 -0.35
C LEU A 80 12.30 17.75 0.52
N ASN A 81 13.28 18.64 0.60
CA ASN A 81 14.43 18.48 1.48
C ASN A 81 14.03 18.48 2.96
N MET A 82 13.04 19.30 3.35
CA MET A 82 12.57 19.38 4.73
C MET A 82 11.79 18.13 5.16
N ILE A 83 10.89 17.63 4.32
CA ILE A 83 9.96 16.52 4.69
C ILE A 83 10.29 15.20 4.00
N GLY A 84 11.25 15.16 3.09
CA GLY A 84 11.56 14.01 2.24
C GLY A 84 11.90 12.76 3.05
N ARG A 85 12.67 12.91 4.12
CA ARG A 85 12.99 11.81 5.05
C ARG A 85 11.75 11.23 5.74
N GLN A 86 10.76 12.08 6.06
CA GLN A 86 9.50 11.65 6.68
C GLN A 86 8.55 11.02 5.64
N LEU A 87 8.67 11.43 4.37
CA LEU A 87 7.95 10.85 3.24
C LEU A 87 8.59 9.57 2.71
N GLN A 88 9.86 9.30 2.99
CA GLN A 88 10.48 8.06 2.57
C GLN A 88 9.92 6.88 3.36
N LYS A 89 9.52 5.82 2.65
CA LYS A 89 9.23 4.53 3.29
C LYS A 89 10.30 3.53 2.90
N GLN A 90 10.41 2.49 3.73
CA GLN A 90 11.35 1.41 3.49
C GLN A 90 10.89 0.54 2.31
N ASP A 91 11.85 0.16 1.48
CA ASP A 91 11.66 -0.90 0.51
C ASP A 91 11.52 -2.25 1.21
N THR A 92 10.71 -3.11 0.63
CA THR A 92 10.49 -4.46 1.12
C THR A 92 10.77 -5.45 0.01
N VAL A 93 11.02 -6.71 0.37
CA VAL A 93 11.19 -7.81 -0.61
C VAL A 93 9.98 -7.92 -1.55
N LEU A 94 8.79 -7.56 -1.07
CA LEU A 94 7.54 -7.70 -1.82
C LEU A 94 7.24 -6.52 -2.74
N ARG A 95 7.73 -5.31 -2.42
CA ARG A 95 7.54 -4.10 -3.23
C ARG A 95 8.54 -3.00 -2.85
N LEU A 96 8.88 -2.21 -3.86
CA LEU A 96 9.54 -0.92 -3.68
C LEU A 96 8.54 0.11 -3.13
N SER A 97 9.04 1.01 -2.31
CA SER A 97 8.32 2.19 -1.86
C SER A 97 8.15 3.18 -3.01
N ILE A 98 7.08 3.96 -2.95
CA ILE A 98 6.92 5.15 -3.80
C ILE A 98 7.94 6.20 -3.33
N PRO A 99 8.75 6.80 -4.22
CA PRO A 99 9.70 7.84 -3.87
C PRO A 99 9.04 9.06 -3.21
N PRO A 100 9.74 9.77 -2.30
CA PRO A 100 9.19 10.93 -1.62
C PRO A 100 8.79 12.06 -2.58
N GLU A 101 9.50 12.23 -3.70
CA GLU A 101 9.17 13.17 -4.79
C GLU A 101 7.79 12.84 -5.36
N GLU A 102 7.56 11.59 -5.77
CA GLU A 102 6.28 11.16 -6.32
C GLU A 102 5.17 11.32 -5.29
N ARG A 103 5.41 10.97 -4.03
CA ARG A 103 4.44 11.16 -2.96
C ARG A 103 4.08 12.64 -2.77
N LEU A 104 5.08 13.52 -2.81
CA LEU A 104 4.89 14.95 -2.68
C LEU A 104 4.08 15.50 -3.87
N THR A 105 4.41 15.10 -5.11
CA THR A 105 3.65 15.54 -6.29
C THR A 105 2.18 15.16 -6.24
N VAL A 106 1.84 13.97 -5.73
CA VAL A 106 0.44 13.53 -5.60
C VAL A 106 -0.28 14.29 -4.49
N THR A 107 0.44 14.73 -3.46
CA THR A 107 -0.13 15.45 -2.31
C THR A 107 -0.42 16.92 -2.64
N LEU A 108 0.43 17.55 -3.47
CA LEU A 108 0.32 18.96 -3.84
C LEU A 108 -0.60 19.24 -5.03
N ARG A 109 -0.97 18.19 -5.79
CA ARG A 109 -1.83 18.31 -6.95
C ARG A 109 -3.30 18.54 -6.58
#